data_AF-A0A5C4LXR1-F1
#
_entry.id   AF-A0A5C4LXR1-F1
#
_cell.length_a   1.000
_cell.length_b   1.000
_cell.length_c   1.000
_cell.angle_alpha   90.00
_cell.angle_beta   90.00
_cell.angle_gamma   90.00
#
_symmetry.space_group_name_H-M   'P 1'
#
loop_
_entity.id
_entity.type
_entity.pdbx_description
1 polymer ?
#
loop_
_entity_poly.entity_id
_entity_poly.type
_entity_poly.pdbx_seq_one_letter_code
_entity_poly.pdbx_strand_id
1 'polypeptide(L)'
;MWHVPDCPLLDQVREALGECLRHSGLDIAVREREGGYPSPTLVIDGVDVATGAPPVPGVYCRLDLPTHEQIHAALNGEDRRGMTLA
;
A
#
# COMPACT_ATOMS: atom_id res chain seq x y z
N MET A 1 6.09 2.04 1.49
CA MET A 1 6.03 0.67 0.98
C MET A 1 6.93 -0.22 1.80
N TRP A 2 6.40 -1.31 2.33
CA TRP A 2 7.14 -2.29 3.13
C TRP A 2 7.33 -3.57 2.33
N HIS A 3 8.49 -4.21 2.47
CA HIS A 3 8.79 -5.44 1.74
C HIS A 3 9.84 -6.29 2.48
N VAL A 4 9.92 -7.57 2.09
CA VAL A 4 11.04 -8.47 2.35
C VAL A 4 12.00 -8.42 1.16
N PRO A 5 13.25 -8.86 1.32
CA PRO A 5 14.16 -9.02 0.18
C PRO A 5 13.56 -9.98 -0.87
N ASP A 6 13.84 -9.69 -2.15
CA ASP A 6 13.52 -10.54 -3.30
C ASP A 6 12.02 -10.85 -3.51
N CYS A 7 11.12 -10.03 -2.98
CA CYS A 7 9.68 -10.19 -3.24
C CYS A 7 9.37 -9.91 -4.72
N PRO A 8 8.92 -10.90 -5.53
CA PRO A 8 8.76 -10.73 -6.97
C PRO A 8 7.57 -9.83 -7.36
N LEU A 9 6.68 -9.55 -6.40
CA LEU A 9 5.49 -8.73 -6.62
C LEU A 9 5.71 -7.26 -6.25
N LEU A 10 6.91 -6.89 -5.79
CA LEU A 10 7.21 -5.53 -5.37
C LEU A 10 7.05 -4.54 -6.52
N ASP A 11 7.64 -4.85 -7.68
CA ASP A 11 7.59 -3.97 -8.87
C ASP A 11 6.15 -3.76 -9.37
N GLN A 12 5.29 -4.77 -9.25
CA GLN A 12 3.89 -4.65 -9.64
C GLN A 12 3.16 -3.58 -8.80
N VAL A 13 3.40 -3.53 -7.50
CA VAL A 13 2.77 -2.50 -6.65
C VAL A 13 3.44 -1.13 -6.82
N ARG A 14 4.75 -1.07 -7.14
CA ARG A 14 5.42 0.19 -7.50
C ARG A 14 4.81 0.80 -8.76
N GLU A 15 4.60 -0.01 -9.79
CA GLU A 15 4.00 0.43 -11.05
C GLU A 15 2.58 0.95 -10.83
N ALA A 16 1.71 0.16 -10.18
CA ALA A 16 0.34 0.56 -9.88
C ALA A 16 0.27 1.88 -9.07
N LEU A 17 1.13 2.03 -8.05
CA LEU A 17 1.22 3.27 -7.28
C LEU A 17 1.68 4.45 -8.14
N GLY A 18 2.69 4.25 -8.99
CA GLY A 18 3.20 5.28 -9.90
C GLY A 18 2.13 5.76 -10.90
N GLU A 19 1.33 4.85 -11.43
CA GLU A 19 0.19 5.17 -12.28
C GLU A 19 -0.86 6.00 -11.54
N CYS A 20 -1.23 5.58 -10.32
CA CYS A 20 -2.20 6.31 -9.51
C CYS A 20 -1.71 7.72 -9.15
N LEU A 21 -0.45 7.87 -8.73
CA LEU A 21 0.14 9.18 -8.42
C LEU A 21 0.13 10.10 -9.64
N ARG A 22 0.52 9.58 -10.82
CA ARG A 22 0.50 10.34 -12.07
C ARG A 22 -0.92 10.74 -12.48
N HIS A 23 -1.88 9.83 -12.36
CA HIS A 23 -3.28 10.10 -12.67
C HIS A 23 -3.89 11.15 -11.73
N SER A 24 -3.49 11.13 -10.45
CA SER A 24 -3.92 12.11 -9.45
C SER A 24 -3.11 13.42 -9.47
N GLY A 25 -2.08 13.54 -10.29
CA GLY A 25 -1.21 14.73 -10.34
C GLY A 25 -0.41 14.94 -9.05
N LEU A 26 -0.18 13.88 -8.28
CA LEU A 26 0.52 13.92 -7.00
C LEU A 26 2.00 13.58 -7.18
N ASP A 27 2.86 14.42 -6.62
CA ASP A 27 4.30 14.15 -6.50
C ASP A 27 4.63 13.86 -5.03
N ILE A 28 4.53 12.58 -4.66
CA ILE A 28 4.74 12.11 -3.28
C ILE A 28 5.92 11.16 -3.24
N ALA A 29 6.88 11.44 -2.35
CA ALA A 29 8.00 10.55 -2.11
C ALA A 29 7.54 9.25 -1.42
N VAL A 30 7.76 8.11 -2.09
CA VAL A 30 7.45 6.79 -1.54
C VAL A 30 8.62 6.29 -0.71
N ARG A 31 8.44 6.20 0.61
CA ARG A 31 9.46 5.62 1.49
C ARG A 31 9.39 4.10 1.46
N GLU A 32 10.46 3.46 1.04
CA GLU A 32 10.63 2.00 1.10
C GLU A 32 11.23 1.57 2.44
N ARG A 33 10.76 0.45 2.98
CA ARG A 33 11.27 -0.17 4.21
C ARG A 33 11.35 -1.67 4.03
N GLU A 34 12.55 -2.20 4.06
CA GLU A 34 12.77 -3.64 4.15
C GLU A 34 12.59 -4.10 5.61
N GLY A 35 11.91 -5.23 5.82
CA GLY A 35 11.70 -5.80 7.15
C GLY A 35 10.73 -6.98 7.19
N GLY A 36 10.41 -7.44 8.40
CA GLY A 36 9.52 -8.58 8.62
C GLY A 36 8.03 -8.24 8.47
N TYR A 37 7.61 -7.97 7.24
CA TYR A 37 6.22 -7.65 6.89
C TYR A 37 5.70 -8.54 5.75
N PRO A 38 4.38 -8.80 5.68
CA PRO A 38 3.76 -9.30 4.45
C PRO A 38 4.14 -8.37 3.30
N SER A 39 4.57 -8.94 2.19
CA SER A 39 5.25 -8.18 1.13
C SER A 39 4.62 -8.38 -0.24
N PRO A 40 4.47 -7.33 -1.05
CA PRO A 40 4.63 -5.91 -0.68
C PRO A 40 3.43 -5.40 0.14
N THR A 41 3.66 -4.46 1.05
CA THR A 41 2.59 -3.72 1.74
C THR A 41 2.69 -2.24 1.44
N LEU A 42 1.67 -1.68 0.80
CA LEU A 42 1.52 -0.24 0.63
C LEU A 42 0.83 0.33 1.87
N VAL A 43 1.53 1.16 2.62
CA VAL A 43 0.99 1.82 3.81
C VAL A 43 0.76 3.30 3.51
N ILE A 44 -0.48 3.76 3.68
CA ILE A 44 -0.87 5.17 3.59
C ILE A 44 -1.60 5.51 4.89
N ASP A 45 -1.19 6.59 5.56
CA ASP A 45 -1.76 7.03 6.85
C ASP A 45 -1.82 5.92 7.93
N GLY A 46 -0.90 4.96 7.88
CA GLY A 46 -0.83 3.84 8.82
C GLY A 46 -1.73 2.65 8.48
N VAL A 47 -2.45 2.70 7.36
CA VAL A 47 -3.33 1.64 6.86
C VAL A 47 -2.65 0.89 5.72
N ASP A 48 -2.70 -0.44 5.78
CA ASP A 48 -2.39 -1.31 4.65
C ASP A 48 -3.52 -1.23 3.62
N VAL A 49 -3.23 -0.59 2.48
CA VAL A 49 -4.21 -0.28 1.44
C VAL A 49 -4.90 -1.52 0.88
N ALA A 50 -4.23 -2.68 0.88
CA ALA A 50 -4.82 -3.92 0.39
C ALA A 50 -5.93 -4.44 1.32
N THR A 51 -5.80 -4.23 2.64
CA THR A 51 -6.74 -4.75 3.64
C THR A 51 -7.67 -3.71 4.24
N GLY A 52 -7.35 -2.42 4.13
CA GLY A 52 -8.07 -1.35 4.83
C GLY A 52 -7.86 -1.38 6.35
N ALA A 53 -6.86 -2.11 6.84
CA ALA A 53 -6.56 -2.28 8.26
C ALA A 53 -5.11 -1.91 8.59
N PRO A 54 -4.75 -1.73 9.88
CA PRO A 54 -3.35 -1.58 10.26
C PRO A 54 -2.51 -2.78 9.80
N PRO A 55 -1.28 -2.57 9.30
CA PRO A 55 -0.44 -3.65 8.83
C PRO A 55 -0.05 -4.60 9.96
N VAL A 56 -0.12 -5.90 9.68
CA VAL A 56 0.22 -6.97 10.63
C VAL A 56 1.65 -7.48 10.42
N PRO A 57 2.32 -8.02 11.46
CA PRO A 57 3.62 -8.66 11.30
C PRO A 57 3.53 -9.99 10.53
N GLY A 58 4.61 -10.37 9.87
CA GLY A 58 4.74 -11.64 9.14
C GLY A 58 5.84 -11.57 8.08
N VAL A 59 6.45 -12.68 7.69
CA VAL A 59 7.54 -12.69 6.69
C VAL A 59 7.15 -13.59 5.52
N TYR A 60 6.46 -13.04 4.54
CA TYR A 60 6.03 -13.77 3.35
C TYR A 60 5.65 -12.83 2.20
N CYS A 61 5.66 -13.35 0.97
CA CYS A 61 5.09 -12.67 -0.17
C CYS A 61 3.57 -12.91 -0.21
N ARG A 62 2.77 -11.84 -0.11
CA ARG A 62 1.31 -11.91 -0.21
C ARG A 62 0.88 -11.84 -1.67
N LEU A 63 -0.24 -12.49 -1.99
CA LEU A 63 -0.84 -12.44 -3.33
C LEU A 63 -2.01 -11.46 -3.42
N ASP A 64 -2.58 -11.08 -2.27
CA ASP A 64 -3.62 -10.08 -2.16
C ASP A 64 -2.98 -8.69 -2.22
N LEU A 65 -2.85 -8.13 -3.42
CA LEU A 65 -2.22 -6.83 -3.67
C LEU A 65 -3.29 -5.73 -3.77
N PRO A 66 -2.97 -4.47 -3.43
CA PRO A 66 -3.95 -3.39 -3.55
C PRO A 66 -4.28 -3.15 -5.02
N THR A 67 -5.56 -2.93 -5.31
CA THR A 67 -6.05 -2.51 -6.62
C THR A 67 -5.83 -1.01 -6.85
N HIS A 68 -5.82 -0.56 -8.11
CA HIS A 68 -5.77 0.88 -8.42
C HIS A 68 -6.89 1.68 -7.74
N GLU A 69 -8.09 1.12 -7.63
CA GLU A 69 -9.22 1.77 -6.94
C GLU A 69 -8.89 1.99 -5.45
N GLN A 70 -8.40 0.97 -4.75
CA GLN A 70 -8.00 1.08 -3.34
C GLN A 70 -6.87 2.09 -3.16
N ILE A 71 -5.89 2.12 -4.06
CA ILE A 71 -4.79 3.10 -4.02
C ILE A 71 -5.35 4.52 -4.21
N HIS A 72 -6.23 4.75 -5.19
CA HIS A 72 -6.85 6.04 -5.41
C HIS A 72 -7.70 6.49 -4.22
N ALA A 73 -8.53 5.61 -3.67
CA ALA A 73 -9.35 5.90 -2.50
C ALA A 73 -8.49 6.28 -1.29
N ALA A 74 -7.39 5.56 -1.05
CA ALA A 74 -6.44 5.87 0.01
C ALA A 74 -5.73 7.22 -0.20
N LEU A 75 -5.27 7.52 -1.41
CA LEU A 75 -4.63 8.81 -1.76
C LEU A 75 -5.57 10.01 -1.60
N ASN A 76 -6.87 9.83 -1.87
CA ASN A 76 -7.89 10.88 -1.73
C ASN A 76 -8.51 10.94 -0.31
N GLY A 77 -8.05 10.09 0.62
CA GLY A 77 -8.52 10.05 2.01
C GLY A 77 -9.94 9.49 2.16
N GLU A 78 -10.43 8.71 1.20
CA GLU A 78 -11.77 8.12 1.22
C GLU A 78 -11.84 6.87 2.09
N ASP A 79 -10.72 6.14 2.19
CA ASP A 79 -10.52 4.99 3.09
C ASP A 79 -10.71 5.38 4.58
N ARG A 80 -10.40 6.64 4.94
CA ARG A 80 -10.54 7.18 6.31
C ARG A 80 -11.98 7.29 6.80
N ARG A 81 -12.99 7.28 5.92
CA ARG A 81 -14.40 7.45 6.30
C ARG A 81 -15.01 6.18 6.91
N GLY A 82 -14.34 5.04 6.79
CA GLY A 82 -14.72 3.79 7.45
C GLY A 82 -14.23 3.67 8.91
N MET A 83 -13.30 4.53 9.35
CA MET A 83 -12.66 4.48 10.68
C MET A 83 -13.08 5.65 11.57
N THR A 84 -14.35 6.05 11.50
CA THR A 84 -15.02 6.84 12.55
C THR A 84 -16.28 6.09 12.97
N LEU A 85 -16.15 5.28 14.03
CA LEU A 85 -17.13 4.91 15.06
C LEU A 85 -16.73 3.57 15.71
N ALA A 86 -15.95 3.65 16.79
CA ALA A 86 -16.03 2.79 17.98
C ALA A 86 -15.24 3.44 19.11
#